data_AF-A0A7C1UA25-F1
#
_entry.id   AF-A0A7C1UA25-F1
#
_cell.length_a   1.000
_cell.length_b   1.000
_cell.length_c   1.000
_cell.angle_alpha   90.00
_cell.angle_beta   90.00
_cell.angle_gamma   90.00
#
_symmetry.space_group_name_H-M   'P 1'
#
loop_
_entity.id
_entity.type
_entity.pdbx_description
1 polymer ?
#
loop_
_entity_poly.entity_id
_entity_poly.type
_entity_poly.pdbx_seq_one_letter_code
_entity_poly.pdbx_strand_id
1 'polypeptide(L)'
;MAYQDEFGYKTTRENEHWREEEFQWSRLLSAGDPAKGMVLLYLQKACTAFHEFEPAFKEGALKPEQLEFFRRRLATRLRHVLTTMQNNGLDTVNGAAELARILRSVESAETLDELAELTEEVHAVNHTISDSLEGR
;
A
#
# COMPACT_ATOMS: atom_id res chain seq x y z
N MET A 1 -13.24 20.20 15.73
CA MET A 1 -14.34 20.28 14.73
C MET A 1 -14.17 19.10 13.80
N ALA A 2 -15.22 18.37 13.43
CA ALA A 2 -15.09 17.25 12.49
C ALA A 2 -15.22 17.75 11.05
N TYR A 3 -14.34 17.28 10.18
CA TYR A 3 -14.49 17.44 8.73
C TYR A 3 -15.37 16.32 8.18
N GLN A 4 -16.07 16.56 7.07
CA GLN A 4 -16.95 15.57 6.46
C GLN A 4 -16.80 15.60 4.94
N ASP A 5 -16.81 14.43 4.30
CA ASP A 5 -16.88 14.30 2.85
C ASP A 5 -18.33 14.32 2.33
N GLU A 6 -18.48 14.16 1.01
CA GLU A 6 -19.78 14.11 0.33
C GLU A 6 -20.60 12.85 0.64
N PHE A 7 -19.97 11.77 1.10
CA PHE A 7 -20.62 10.50 1.45
C PHE A 7 -21.02 10.42 2.94
N GLY A 8 -20.71 11.45 3.73
CA GLY A 8 -21.06 11.53 5.14
C GLY A 8 -20.02 10.93 6.10
N TYR A 9 -18.86 10.49 5.59
CA TYR A 9 -17.75 10.07 6.43
C TYR A 9 -17.15 11.27 7.16
N LYS A 10 -16.87 11.10 8.45
CA LYS A 10 -16.38 12.17 9.33
C LYS A 10 -15.02 11.81 9.90
N THR A 11 -14.12 12.79 9.92
CA THR A 11 -12.79 12.65 10.51
C THR A 11 -12.40 13.85 11.36
N THR A 12 -11.49 13.62 12.30
CA THR A 12 -10.85 14.64 13.15
C THR A 12 -9.39 14.89 12.74
N ARG A 13 -8.92 14.33 11.62
CA ARG A 13 -7.55 14.59 11.12
C ARG A 13 -7.38 16.07 10.78
N GLU A 14 -6.48 16.73 11.51
CA GLU A 14 -6.16 18.14 11.29
C GLU A 14 -5.21 18.33 10.11
N ASN A 15 -4.23 17.42 9.95
CA ASN A 15 -3.32 17.41 8.81
C ASN A 15 -4.12 17.20 7.51
N GLU A 16 -3.94 18.13 6.56
CA GLU A 16 -4.70 18.14 5.30
C GLU A 16 -4.42 16.91 4.44
N HIS A 17 -3.15 16.55 4.26
CA HIS A 17 -2.78 15.39 3.46
C HIS A 17 -3.42 14.09 3.98
N TRP A 18 -3.28 13.81 5.29
CA TRP A 18 -3.89 12.60 5.89
C TRP A 18 -5.41 12.61 5.88
N ARG A 19 -6.01 13.80 5.96
CA ARG A 19 -7.45 13.95 5.85
C ARG A 19 -7.94 13.64 4.43
N GLU A 20 -7.24 14.14 3.41
CA GLU A 20 -7.58 13.86 2.01
C GLU A 20 -7.38 12.37 1.66
N GLU A 21 -6.37 11.71 2.21
CA GLU A 21 -6.24 10.24 2.12
C GLU A 21 -7.46 9.53 2.70
N GLU A 22 -7.88 9.86 3.92
CA GLU A 22 -9.07 9.24 4.54
C GLU A 22 -10.34 9.50 3.72
N PHE A 23 -10.49 10.69 3.14
CA PHE A 23 -11.60 11.00 2.25
C PHE A 23 -11.54 10.23 0.94
N GLN A 24 -10.38 10.10 0.30
CA GLN A 24 -10.23 9.25 -0.89
C GLN A 24 -10.63 7.81 -0.59
N TRP A 25 -10.22 7.27 0.55
CA TRP A 25 -10.58 5.91 0.96
C TRP A 25 -12.09 5.77 1.18
N SER A 26 -12.71 6.75 1.83
CA SER A 26 -14.17 6.80 2.01
C SER A 26 -14.91 6.76 0.66
N ARG A 27 -14.47 7.57 -0.32
CA ARG A 27 -15.05 7.60 -1.67
C ARG A 27 -14.89 6.25 -2.38
N LEU A 28 -13.68 5.68 -2.37
CA LEU A 28 -13.41 4.36 -2.96
C LEU A 28 -14.26 3.25 -2.36
N LEU A 29 -14.44 3.24 -1.04
CA LEU A 29 -15.24 2.24 -0.34
C LEU A 29 -16.75 2.43 -0.59
N SER A 30 -17.19 3.67 -0.81
CA SER A 30 -18.60 4.03 -1.02
C SER A 30 -19.04 3.89 -2.48
N ALA A 31 -18.10 3.74 -3.43
CA ALA A 31 -18.38 3.65 -4.87
C ALA A 31 -19.18 2.40 -5.29
N GLY A 32 -19.37 1.42 -4.41
CA GLY A 32 -20.14 0.20 -4.70
C GLY A 32 -19.38 -0.83 -5.54
N ASP A 33 -18.05 -0.73 -5.63
CA ASP A 33 -17.16 -1.69 -6.29
C ASP A 33 -16.32 -2.45 -5.25
N PRO A 34 -16.71 -3.70 -4.90
CA PRO A 34 -15.99 -4.50 -3.92
C PRO A 34 -14.53 -4.79 -4.32
N ALA A 35 -14.22 -4.87 -5.62
CA ALA A 35 -12.86 -5.16 -6.06
C ALA A 35 -11.93 -3.98 -5.74
N LYS A 36 -12.35 -2.75 -6.03
CA LYS A 36 -11.58 -1.54 -5.67
C LYS A 36 -11.37 -1.43 -4.16
N GLY A 37 -12.42 -1.66 -3.37
CA GLY A 37 -12.32 -1.64 -1.91
C GLY A 37 -11.35 -2.70 -1.36
N MET A 38 -11.35 -3.91 -1.93
CA MET A 38 -10.42 -4.97 -1.53
C MET A 38 -8.98 -4.67 -1.95
N VAL A 39 -8.76 -4.07 -3.13
CA VAL A 39 -7.42 -3.63 -3.56
C VAL A 39 -6.90 -2.55 -2.62
N LEU A 40 -7.70 -1.52 -2.32
CA LEU A 40 -7.34 -0.48 -1.34
C LEU A 40 -6.94 -1.10 0.01
N LEU A 41 -7.76 -2.01 0.54
CA LEU A 41 -7.47 -2.68 1.81
C LEU A 41 -6.14 -3.44 1.80
N TYR A 42 -5.85 -4.17 0.72
CA TYR A 42 -4.58 -4.90 0.61
C TYR A 42 -3.38 -3.97 0.41
N LEU A 43 -3.55 -2.86 -0.32
CA LEU A 43 -2.52 -1.84 -0.48
C LEU A 43 -2.16 -1.21 0.85
N GLN A 44 -3.14 -0.78 1.65
CA GLN A 44 -2.88 -0.20 2.97
C GLN A 44 -2.17 -1.21 3.89
N LYS A 45 -2.58 -2.49 3.88
CA LYS A 45 -1.89 -3.56 4.62
C LYS A 45 -0.45 -3.79 4.15
N ALA A 46 -0.17 -3.61 2.87
CA ALA A 46 1.18 -3.70 2.34
C ALA A 46 2.01 -2.49 2.79
N CYS A 47 1.51 -1.27 2.55
CA CYS A 47 2.17 -0.01 2.91
C CYS A 47 2.51 0.05 4.41
N THR A 48 1.56 -0.30 5.29
CA THR A 48 1.81 -0.37 6.73
C THR A 48 2.93 -1.36 7.07
N ALA A 49 2.99 -2.52 6.41
CA ALA A 49 4.04 -3.49 6.70
C ALA A 49 5.45 -2.98 6.34
N PHE A 50 5.59 -2.16 5.30
CA PHE A 50 6.86 -1.48 4.98
C PHE A 50 7.18 -0.37 5.99
N HIS A 51 6.19 0.46 6.33
CA HIS A 51 6.38 1.53 7.34
C HIS A 51 6.56 1.01 8.77
N GLU A 52 6.22 -0.24 9.08
CA GLU A 52 6.61 -0.90 10.33
C GLU A 52 8.02 -1.49 10.23
N PHE A 53 8.37 -2.04 9.07
CA PHE A 53 9.65 -2.70 8.83
C PHE A 53 10.83 -1.71 8.83
N GLU A 54 10.75 -0.64 8.06
CA GLU A 54 11.87 0.28 7.83
C GLU A 54 12.34 0.99 9.10
N PRO A 55 11.46 1.54 9.97
CA PRO A 55 11.88 2.09 11.25
C PRO A 55 12.50 1.04 12.17
N ALA A 56 11.91 -0.16 12.25
CA ALA A 56 12.45 -1.25 13.08
C ALA A 56 13.86 -1.68 12.61
N PHE A 57 14.09 -1.69 11.29
CA PHE A 57 15.42 -1.91 10.73
C PHE A 57 16.39 -0.77 11.10
N LYS A 58 16.00 0.49 10.89
CA LYS A 58 16.83 1.68 11.20
C LYS A 58 17.20 1.78 12.68
N GLU A 59 16.32 1.33 13.57
CA GLU A 59 16.57 1.27 15.01
C GLU A 59 17.42 0.06 15.44
N GLY A 60 17.81 -0.81 14.50
CA GLY A 60 18.61 -2.01 14.79
C GLY A 60 17.83 -3.12 15.51
N ALA A 61 16.50 -3.07 15.48
CA ALA A 61 15.65 -4.07 16.13
C ALA A 61 15.61 -5.40 15.36
N LEU A 62 16.03 -5.40 14.09
CA LEU A 62 16.01 -6.56 13.20
C LEU A 62 17.41 -7.15 13.03
N LYS A 63 17.49 -8.48 12.99
CA LYS A 63 18.75 -9.21 12.77
C LYS A 63 18.85 -9.71 11.33
N PRO A 64 20.05 -9.74 10.71
CA PRO A 64 20.23 -10.18 9.33
C PRO A 64 19.63 -11.56 9.01
N GLU A 65 19.63 -12.49 9.97
CA GLU A 65 19.07 -13.84 9.78
C GLU A 65 17.55 -13.85 9.57
N GLN A 66 16.87 -12.74 9.87
CA GLN A 66 15.43 -12.57 9.67
C GLN A 66 15.08 -12.12 8.25
N LEU A 67 16.07 -11.90 7.37
CA LEU A 67 15.86 -11.48 5.98
C LEU A 67 14.80 -12.31 5.27
N GLU A 68 14.95 -13.64 5.28
CA GLU A 68 14.03 -14.53 4.56
C GLU A 68 12.59 -14.41 5.07
N PHE A 69 12.42 -14.23 6.38
CA PHE A 69 11.11 -14.01 6.98
C PHE A 69 10.47 -12.72 6.47
N PHE A 70 11.21 -11.61 6.47
CA PHE A 70 10.68 -10.31 6.04
C PHE A 70 10.46 -10.24 4.53
N ARG A 71 11.41 -10.74 3.72
CA ARG A 71 11.28 -10.90 2.28
C ARG A 71 10.00 -11.66 1.92
N ARG A 72 9.77 -12.83 2.53
CA ARG A 72 8.55 -13.60 2.31
C ARG A 72 7.30 -12.83 2.73
N ARG A 73 7.31 -12.20 3.91
CA ARG A 73 6.18 -11.46 4.47
C ARG A 73 5.77 -10.29 3.56
N LEU A 74 6.71 -9.46 3.18
CA LEU A 74 6.48 -8.28 2.33
C LEU A 74 6.05 -8.70 0.93
N ALA A 75 6.73 -9.68 0.32
CA ALA A 75 6.37 -10.20 -1.00
C ALA A 75 4.95 -10.79 -1.01
N THR A 76 4.55 -11.54 0.03
CA THR A 76 3.19 -12.07 0.14
C THR A 76 2.13 -10.96 0.15
N ARG A 77 2.38 -9.82 0.82
CA ARG A 77 1.43 -8.70 0.81
C ARG A 77 1.30 -8.09 -0.58
N LEU A 78 2.41 -7.84 -1.26
CA LEU A 78 2.40 -7.29 -2.62
C LEU A 78 1.74 -8.26 -3.62
N ARG A 79 2.01 -9.57 -3.51
CA ARG A 79 1.33 -10.60 -4.32
C ARG A 79 -0.18 -10.59 -4.12
N HIS A 80 -0.67 -10.45 -2.87
CA HIS A 80 -2.11 -10.37 -2.63
C HIS A 80 -2.76 -9.18 -3.37
N VAL A 81 -2.10 -8.02 -3.39
CA VAL A 81 -2.58 -6.86 -4.15
C VAL A 81 -2.64 -7.19 -5.63
N LEU A 82 -1.52 -7.61 -6.23
CA LEU A 82 -1.41 -7.89 -7.67
C LEU A 82 -2.37 -8.99 -8.13
N THR A 83 -2.48 -10.09 -7.38
CA THR A 83 -3.42 -11.17 -7.67
C THR A 83 -4.86 -10.69 -7.57
N THR A 84 -5.20 -9.86 -6.58
CA THR A 84 -6.55 -9.30 -6.47
C THR A 84 -6.85 -8.38 -7.65
N MET A 85 -5.90 -7.53 -8.05
CA MET A 85 -6.06 -6.65 -9.21
C MET A 85 -6.28 -7.46 -10.49
N GLN A 86 -5.43 -8.46 -10.74
CA GLN A 86 -5.51 -9.32 -11.92
C GLN A 86 -6.83 -10.09 -11.99
N ASN A 87 -7.26 -10.70 -10.88
CA ASN A 87 -8.51 -11.47 -10.84
C ASN A 87 -9.77 -10.62 -11.09
N ASN A 88 -9.67 -9.29 -10.96
CA ASN A 88 -10.79 -8.36 -11.11
C ASN A 88 -10.59 -7.36 -12.26
N GLY A 89 -9.64 -7.58 -13.17
CA GLY A 89 -9.41 -6.72 -14.35
C GLY A 89 -8.89 -5.32 -14.02
N LEU A 90 -8.23 -5.16 -12.88
CA LEU A 90 -7.62 -3.91 -12.41
C LEU A 90 -6.09 -3.90 -12.64
N ASP A 91 -5.54 -4.85 -13.39
CA ASP A 91 -4.10 -4.99 -13.70
C ASP A 91 -3.57 -3.94 -14.69
N THR A 92 -4.47 -3.15 -15.29
CA THR A 92 -4.13 -2.06 -16.23
C THR A 92 -4.22 -0.66 -15.62
N VAL A 93 -4.49 -0.55 -14.32
CA VAL A 93 -4.50 0.75 -13.63
C VAL A 93 -3.07 1.26 -13.45
N ASN A 94 -2.91 2.58 -13.37
CA ASN A 94 -1.60 3.18 -13.15
C ASN A 94 -1.01 2.67 -11.82
N GLY A 95 0.30 2.38 -11.80
CA GLY A 95 0.98 1.83 -10.63
C GLY A 95 1.03 0.30 -10.55
N ALA A 96 0.22 -0.43 -11.34
CA ALA A 96 0.21 -1.89 -11.32
C ALA A 96 1.56 -2.50 -11.75
N ALA A 97 2.16 -1.95 -12.81
CA ALA A 97 3.45 -2.42 -13.33
C ALA A 97 4.61 -2.09 -12.36
N GLU A 98 4.55 -0.92 -11.74
CA GLU A 98 5.48 -0.46 -10.73
C GLU A 98 5.41 -1.34 -9.48
N LEU A 99 4.21 -1.68 -9.00
CA LEU A 99 4.03 -2.60 -7.88
C LEU A 99 4.60 -4.00 -8.18
N ALA A 100 4.42 -4.48 -9.41
CA ALA A 100 5.03 -5.73 -9.86
C ALA A 100 6.56 -5.67 -9.93
N ARG A 101 7.14 -4.50 -10.25
CA ARG A 101 8.59 -4.28 -10.18
C ARG A 101 9.07 -4.31 -8.72
N ILE A 102 8.38 -3.62 -7.82
CA ILE A 102 8.72 -3.63 -6.39
C ILE A 102 8.66 -5.05 -5.83
N LEU A 103 7.64 -5.84 -6.18
CA LEU A 103 7.56 -7.25 -5.78
C LEU A 103 8.82 -8.02 -6.19
N ARG A 104 9.29 -7.86 -7.43
CA ARG A 104 10.53 -8.51 -7.89
C ARG A 104 11.74 -8.05 -7.08
N SER A 105 11.85 -6.75 -6.79
CA SER A 105 12.92 -6.22 -5.94
C SER A 105 12.90 -6.83 -4.53
N VAL A 106 11.72 -6.96 -3.91
CA VAL A 106 11.57 -7.63 -2.61
C VAL A 106 12.02 -9.09 -2.70
N GLU A 107 11.59 -9.81 -3.74
CA GLU A 107 11.92 -11.22 -3.93
C GLU A 107 13.42 -11.46 -4.18
N SER A 108 14.10 -10.50 -4.82
CA SER A 108 15.54 -10.56 -5.08
C SER A 108 16.41 -9.97 -3.98
N ALA A 109 15.84 -9.28 -2.98
CA ALA A 109 16.63 -8.57 -1.97
C ALA A 109 17.56 -9.51 -1.20
N GLU A 110 18.84 -9.16 -1.11
CA GLU A 110 19.89 -9.92 -0.43
C GLU A 110 20.19 -9.37 0.96
N THR A 111 19.68 -8.18 1.29
CA THR A 111 19.88 -7.52 2.58
C THR A 111 18.57 -6.94 3.14
N LEU A 112 18.54 -6.70 4.45
CA LEU A 112 17.41 -5.98 5.09
C LEU A 112 17.37 -4.50 4.67
N ASP A 113 18.53 -3.93 4.31
CA ASP A 113 18.66 -2.54 3.85
C ASP A 113 17.97 -2.35 2.50
N GLU A 114 18.22 -3.26 1.54
CA GLU A 114 17.52 -3.28 0.24
C GLU A 114 15.99 -3.38 0.41
N LEU A 115 15.50 -4.11 1.41
CA LEU A 115 14.07 -4.15 1.72
C LEU A 115 13.56 -2.82 2.30
N ALA A 116 14.39 -2.12 3.08
CA ALA A 116 14.03 -0.88 3.74
C ALA A 116 13.91 0.27 2.73
N GLU A 117 14.84 0.35 1.78
CA GLU A 117 14.87 1.35 0.70
C GLU A 117 13.58 1.36 -0.15
N LEU A 118 12.87 0.23 -0.24
CA LEU A 118 11.63 0.11 -1.01
C LEU A 118 10.41 0.78 -0.36
N THR A 119 10.50 1.24 0.89
CA THR A 119 9.35 1.73 1.66
C THR A 119 8.67 2.93 1.01
N GLU A 120 9.46 3.93 0.60
CA GLU A 120 8.91 5.13 -0.05
C GLU A 120 8.42 4.84 -1.48
N GLU A 121 9.05 3.90 -2.19
CA GLU A 121 8.56 3.43 -3.49
C GLU A 121 7.17 2.77 -3.36
N VAL A 122 6.97 1.93 -2.34
CA VAL A 122 5.66 1.32 -2.04
C VAL A 122 4.64 2.38 -1.69
N HIS A 123 5.00 3.37 -0.87
CA HIS A 123 4.11 4.46 -0.49
C HIS A 123 3.68 5.29 -1.70
N ALA A 124 4.61 5.67 -2.57
CA ALA A 124 4.31 6.41 -3.79
C ALA A 124 3.41 5.62 -4.76
N VAL A 125 3.67 4.31 -4.93
CA VAL A 125 2.84 3.44 -5.78
C VAL A 125 1.45 3.23 -5.18
N ASN A 126 1.31 3.17 -3.86
CA ASN A 126 0.02 3.13 -3.18
C ASN A 126 -0.86 4.33 -3.57
N HIS A 127 -0.29 5.54 -3.54
CA HIS A 127 -0.98 6.76 -3.98
C HIS A 127 -1.39 6.68 -5.44
N THR A 128 -0.44 6.32 -6.32
CA THR A 128 -0.70 6.23 -7.77
C THR A 128 -1.84 5.25 -8.10
N ILE A 129 -1.86 4.08 -7.42
CA ILE A 129 -2.94 3.11 -7.62
C ILE A 129 -4.25 3.65 -7.05
N SER A 130 -4.25 4.22 -5.84
CA SER A 130 -5.47 4.75 -5.20
C SER A 130 -6.13 5.85 -6.05
N ASP A 131 -5.33 6.77 -6.58
CA ASP A 131 -5.78 7.81 -7.52
C ASP A 131 -6.38 7.18 -8.79
N SER A 132 -5.75 6.14 -9.32
CA SER A 132 -6.24 5.46 -10.53
C SER A 132 -7.51 4.64 -10.29
N LEU A 133 -7.74 4.14 -9.07
CA LEU A 133 -8.96 3.41 -8.72
C LEU A 133 -10.14 4.36 -8.55
N GLU A 134 -9.89 5.59 -8.07
CA GLU A 134 -10.92 6.60 -7.85
C GLU A 134 -11.45 7.18 -9.17
N GLY A 135 -10.58 7.31 -10.18
CA GLY A 135 -10.96 7.85 -11.50
C GLY A 135 -11.62 6.87 -12.47
N ARG A 136 -11.75 5.58 -12.12
CA ARG A 136 -12.45 4.54 -12.90
C ARG A 136 -13.76 4.17 -12.21
#